data_AF-A0A8J7ECN3-F1
#
_entry.id   AF-A0A8J7ECN3-F1
#
_cell.length_a   1.000
_cell.length_b   1.000
_cell.length_c   1.000
_cell.angle_alpha   90.00
_cell.angle_beta   90.00
_cell.angle_gamma   90.00
#
_symmetry.space_group_name_H-M   'P 1'
#
loop_
_entity.id
_entity.type
_entity.pdbx_description
1 polymer ?
#
loop_
_entity_poly.entity_id
_entity_poly.type
_entity_poly.pdbx_seq_one_letter_code
_entity_poly.pdbx_strand_id
1 'polypeptide(L)'
;MADIRIKVAKDKAKLVKALRAGEGSTGPFQTYADVVTFAAAFGFSKKNRVPFEQASRRDPNPIPGDQFKNRSLMDLIALAETQNPNILSSADEQVQEKARIFEEYANGRVFKFLCKP
;
A
#
# COMPACT_ATOMS: atom_id res chain seq x y z
N MET A 1 6.12 -17.99 8.89
CA MET A 1 5.22 -16.97 8.31
C MET A 1 6.09 -15.80 7.92
N ALA A 2 6.16 -15.44 6.64
CA ALA A 2 7.02 -14.34 6.18
C ALA A 2 6.59 -13.00 6.79
N ASP A 3 7.58 -12.24 7.30
CA ASP A 3 7.39 -10.87 7.82
C ASP A 3 7.23 -9.92 6.62
N ILE A 4 5.98 -9.62 6.24
CA ILE A 4 5.69 -8.71 5.13
C ILE A 4 5.93 -7.28 5.59
N ARG A 5 6.66 -6.48 4.80
CA ARG A 5 6.89 -5.06 5.09
C ARG A 5 6.59 -4.22 3.86
N ILE A 6 5.58 -3.37 3.96
CA ILE A 6 5.17 -2.48 2.87
C ILE A 6 5.87 -1.13 3.02
N LYS A 7 6.59 -0.71 1.99
CA LYS A 7 7.29 0.58 1.93
C LYS A 7 6.40 1.63 1.29
N VAL A 8 6.58 2.88 1.72
CA VAL A 8 5.89 4.04 1.16
C VAL A 8 6.94 5.02 0.64
N ALA A 9 6.73 5.59 -0.54
CA ALA A 9 7.66 6.58 -1.11
C ALA A 9 7.74 7.86 -0.27
N LYS A 10 8.95 8.42 -0.16
CA LYS A 10 9.26 9.63 0.64
C LYS A 10 8.44 10.86 0.22
N ASP A 11 8.21 11.03 -1.08
CA ASP A 11 7.40 12.14 -1.64
C ASP A 11 5.94 12.09 -1.19
N LYS A 12 5.50 10.96 -0.63
CA LYS A 12 4.12 10.69 -0.20
C LYS A 12 3.96 10.73 1.32
N ALA A 13 5.07 10.76 2.07
CA ALA A 13 5.07 10.76 3.52
C ALA A 13 4.34 11.98 4.13
N LYS A 14 4.43 13.15 3.47
CA LYS A 14 3.72 14.36 3.91
C LYS A 14 2.20 14.20 3.83
N LEU A 15 1.69 13.64 2.74
CA LEU A 15 0.24 13.48 2.55
C LEU A 15 -0.30 12.30 3.36
N VAL A 16 0.49 11.24 3.56
CA VAL A 16 0.16 10.17 4.50
C VAL A 16 0.03 10.69 5.94
N LYS A 17 0.89 11.63 6.35
CA LYS A 17 0.77 12.32 7.65
C LYS A 17 -0.48 13.22 7.72
N ALA A 18 -0.82 13.92 6.63
CA ALA A 18 -2.01 14.78 6.58
C ALA A 18 -3.33 13.99 6.63
N LEU A 19 -3.34 12.76 6.10
CA LEU A 19 -4.53 11.89 6.10
C LEU A 19 -4.72 11.09 7.40
N ARG A 20 -3.68 11.01 8.25
CA ARG A 20 -3.76 10.35 9.55
C ARG A 20 -4.30 11.33 10.60
N ALA A 21 -5.29 10.89 11.37
CA ALA A 21 -5.78 11.59 12.54
C ALA A 21 -4.67 11.70 13.62
N GLY A 22 -4.42 12.91 14.13
CA GLY A 22 -3.39 13.18 15.13
C GLY A 22 -3.50 14.59 15.71
N GLU A 23 -2.56 14.99 16.59
CA GLU A 23 -2.52 16.30 17.26
C GLU A 23 -2.38 17.46 16.26
N GLY A 24 -3.51 17.86 15.64
CA GLY A 24 -3.60 18.93 14.64
C GLY A 24 -4.18 18.51 13.28
N SER A 25 -4.57 17.24 13.10
CA SER A 25 -5.10 16.71 11.84
C SER A 25 -6.42 15.96 12.08
N THR A 26 -7.50 16.39 11.41
CA THR A 26 -8.80 15.68 11.31
C THR A 26 -8.83 14.68 10.15
N GLY A 27 -7.68 14.05 9.87
CA GLY A 27 -7.59 13.04 8.82
C GLY A 27 -8.55 11.86 9.06
N PRO A 28 -9.16 11.28 8.00
CA PRO A 28 -10.17 10.24 8.15
C PRO A 28 -9.62 8.86 8.57
N PHE A 29 -8.29 8.70 8.63
CA PHE A 29 -7.65 7.42 8.93
C PHE A 29 -6.98 7.41 10.30
N GLN A 30 -7.13 6.33 11.05
CA GLN A 30 -6.53 6.18 12.38
C GLN A 30 -5.06 5.74 12.31
N THR A 31 -4.73 4.86 11.35
CA THR A 31 -3.39 4.27 11.23
C THR A 31 -2.77 4.52 9.86
N TYR A 32 -1.43 4.46 9.81
CA TYR A 32 -0.70 4.50 8.54
C TYR A 32 -1.06 3.33 7.63
N ALA A 33 -1.34 2.15 8.20
CA ALA A 33 -1.78 0.98 7.45
C ALA A 33 -3.12 1.25 6.72
N ASP A 34 -4.07 1.94 7.36
CA ASP A 34 -5.35 2.29 6.74
C ASP A 34 -5.15 3.26 5.56
N VAL A 35 -4.25 4.25 5.70
CA VAL A 35 -3.93 5.19 4.61
C VAL A 35 -3.31 4.46 3.42
N VAL A 36 -2.37 3.54 3.66
CA VAL A 36 -1.73 2.75 2.59
C VAL A 36 -2.74 1.81 1.94
N THR A 37 -3.62 1.20 2.73
CA THR A 37 -4.71 0.35 2.24
C THR A 37 -5.65 1.12 1.33
N PHE A 38 -6.03 2.34 1.73
CA PHE A 38 -6.82 3.23 0.90
C PHE A 38 -6.09 3.61 -0.40
N ALA A 39 -4.80 3.98 -0.31
CA ALA A 39 -4.01 4.32 -1.48
C ALA A 39 -3.88 3.15 -2.46
N ALA A 40 -3.70 1.93 -1.97
CA ALA A 40 -3.65 0.73 -2.80
C ALA A 40 -5.01 0.46 -3.48
N ALA A 41 -6.11 0.49 -2.72
CA ALA A 41 -7.45 0.28 -3.26
C ALA A 41 -7.81 1.33 -4.32
N PHE A 42 -7.51 2.60 -4.05
CA PHE A 42 -7.75 3.69 -4.98
C PHE A 42 -6.83 3.60 -6.21
N GLY A 43 -5.57 3.20 -6.02
CA GLY A 43 -4.61 2.94 -7.10
C GLY A 43 -5.09 1.84 -8.04
N PHE A 44 -5.61 0.75 -7.47
CA PHE A 44 -6.22 -0.36 -8.20
C PHE A 44 -7.48 0.08 -8.96
N SER A 45 -8.39 0.81 -8.30
CA SER A 45 -9.60 1.35 -8.94
C SER A 45 -9.30 2.22 -10.16
N LYS A 46 -8.18 2.95 -10.15
CA LYS A 46 -7.73 3.78 -11.27
C LYS A 46 -6.79 3.06 -12.24
N LYS A 47 -6.53 1.75 -12.06
CA LYS A 47 -5.58 0.93 -12.84
C LYS A 47 -4.19 1.57 -12.96
N ASN A 48 -3.74 2.23 -11.89
CA ASN A 48 -2.53 3.04 -11.87
C ASN A 48 -1.35 2.30 -11.21
N ARG A 49 -1.10 1.07 -11.66
CA ARG A 49 0.07 0.30 -11.23
C ARG A 49 1.34 0.98 -11.73
N VAL A 50 2.29 1.23 -10.84
CA VAL A 50 3.60 1.76 -11.20
C VAL A 50 4.65 0.79 -10.66
N PRO A 51 5.51 0.23 -11.52
CA PRO A 51 6.63 -0.59 -11.07
C PRO A 51 7.45 0.19 -10.05
N PHE A 52 7.57 -0.37 -8.85
CA PHE A 52 8.21 0.30 -7.74
C PHE A 52 9.67 -0.13 -7.67
N GLU A 53 10.53 0.50 -8.49
CA GLU A 53 11.94 0.08 -8.56
C GLU A 53 12.83 0.69 -7.48
N GLN A 54 12.47 1.82 -6.86
CA GLN A 54 13.31 2.43 -5.83
C GLN A 54 12.49 3.13 -4.73
N ALA A 55 12.18 2.40 -3.66
CA ALA A 55 12.09 3.03 -2.35
C ALA A 55 13.50 3.52 -1.99
N SER A 56 13.71 4.83 -2.04
CA SER A 56 14.87 5.45 -1.41
C SER A 56 14.98 4.92 0.02
N ARG A 57 16.08 4.23 0.32
CA ARG A 57 16.38 3.69 1.65
C ARG A 57 16.28 4.82 2.66
N ARG A 58 15.45 4.63 3.69
CA ARG A 58 15.20 5.52 4.85
C ARG A 58 14.06 6.51 4.65
N ASP A 59 13.02 6.26 5.43
CA ASP A 59 11.86 7.09 5.75
C ASP A 59 10.74 7.21 4.71
N PRO A 60 9.48 6.87 5.07
CA PRO A 60 8.99 6.37 6.38
C PRO A 60 9.32 4.89 6.65
N ASN A 61 9.27 4.48 7.92
CA ASN A 61 9.50 3.08 8.32
C ASN A 61 8.53 2.13 7.57
N PRO A 62 9.03 0.99 7.08
CA PRO A 62 8.16 -0.02 6.47
C PRO A 62 7.06 -0.45 7.45
N ILE A 63 5.82 -0.56 6.95
CA ILE A 63 4.67 -0.96 7.76
C ILE A 63 4.63 -2.49 7.82
N PRO A 64 4.67 -3.10 9.02
CA PRO A 64 4.53 -4.54 9.18
C PRO A 64 3.17 -5.03 8.69
N GLY A 65 3.15 -6.19 8.05
CA GLY A 65 1.95 -6.86 7.52
C GLY A 65 0.85 -7.04 8.56
N ASP A 66 1.20 -7.19 9.84
CA ASP A 66 0.25 -7.36 10.94
C ASP A 66 -0.50 -6.09 11.33
N GLN A 67 -0.04 -4.91 10.91
CA GLN A 67 -0.79 -3.66 11.11
C GLN A 67 -1.96 -3.53 10.13
N PHE A 68 -2.01 -4.36 9.08
CA PHE A 68 -3.09 -4.36 8.10
C PHE A 68 -4.26 -5.21 8.60
N LYS A 69 -5.29 -4.54 9.11
CA LYS A 69 -6.52 -5.18 9.62
C LYS A 69 -7.26 -5.97 8.52
N ASN A 70 -7.17 -5.54 7.27
CA ASN A 70 -7.86 -6.13 6.12
C ASN A 70 -6.89 -6.84 5.17
N ARG A 71 -6.36 -8.01 5.57
CA ARG A 71 -5.57 -8.86 4.66
C ARG A 71 -6.36 -9.33 3.44
N SER A 72 -7.66 -9.56 3.59
CA SER A 72 -8.54 -9.95 2.48
C SER A 72 -8.57 -8.94 1.35
N LEU A 73 -8.32 -7.65 1.62
CA LEU A 73 -8.24 -6.65 0.56
C LEU A 73 -6.96 -6.80 -0.28
N MET A 74 -5.83 -7.16 0.36
CA MET A 74 -4.59 -7.46 -0.37
C MET A 74 -4.80 -8.68 -1.27
N ASP A 75 -5.42 -9.73 -0.72
CA ASP A 75 -5.75 -10.95 -1.46
C ASP A 75 -6.67 -10.66 -2.66
N LEU A 76 -7.70 -9.82 -2.47
CA LEU A 76 -8.62 -9.43 -3.55
C LEU A 76 -7.91 -8.63 -4.65
N ILE A 77 -7.08 -7.66 -4.30
CA ILE A 77 -6.31 -6.86 -5.27
C ILE A 77 -5.36 -7.77 -6.05
N ALA A 78 -4.64 -8.66 -5.36
CA ALA A 78 -3.71 -9.57 -6.00
C ALA A 78 -4.41 -10.60 -6.89
N LEU A 79 -5.56 -11.13 -6.48
CA LEU A 79 -6.38 -12.04 -7.29
C LEU A 79 -6.92 -11.34 -8.53
N ALA A 80 -7.42 -10.12 -8.38
CA ALA A 80 -7.96 -9.35 -9.49
C ALA A 80 -6.87 -8.91 -10.50
N GLU A 81 -5.65 -8.67 -10.01
CA GLU A 81 -4.49 -8.33 -10.86
C GLU A 81 -3.93 -9.55 -11.60
N THR A 82 -3.66 -10.64 -10.89
CA THR A 82 -3.02 -11.83 -11.47
C THR A 82 -4.01 -12.72 -12.23
N GLN A 83 -5.31 -12.58 -11.96
CA GLN A 83 -6.38 -13.48 -12.41
C GLN A 83 -6.09 -14.97 -12.13
N ASN A 84 -5.20 -15.24 -11.15
CA ASN A 84 -4.73 -16.57 -10.83
C ASN A 84 -5.01 -16.89 -9.36
N PRO A 85 -5.92 -17.83 -9.05
CA PRO A 85 -6.28 -18.18 -7.67
C PRO A 85 -5.10 -18.72 -6.86
N ASN A 86 -4.05 -19.22 -7.51
CA ASN A 86 -2.86 -19.70 -6.82
C ASN A 86 -2.16 -18.59 -6.00
N ILE A 87 -2.39 -17.31 -6.31
CA ILE A 87 -1.86 -16.16 -5.57
C ILE A 87 -2.35 -16.10 -4.11
N LEU A 88 -3.47 -16.77 -3.81
CA LEU A 88 -4.02 -16.84 -2.45
C LEU A 88 -3.26 -17.82 -1.55
N SER A 89 -2.36 -18.62 -2.11
CA SER A 89 -1.54 -19.56 -1.34
C SER A 89 -0.72 -18.85 -0.26
N SER A 90 -0.46 -19.58 0.82
CA SER A 90 0.41 -19.15 1.93
C SER A 90 1.89 -19.43 1.67
N ALA A 91 2.24 -19.92 0.47
CA ALA A 91 3.64 -20.10 0.08
C ALA A 91 4.35 -18.75 -0.04
N ASP A 92 5.63 -18.72 0.36
CA ASP A 92 6.36 -17.47 0.57
C ASP A 92 6.46 -16.63 -0.70
N GLU A 93 6.57 -17.26 -1.88
CA GLU A 93 6.59 -16.57 -3.18
C GLU A 93 5.29 -15.79 -3.43
N GLN A 94 4.13 -16.41 -3.16
CA GLN A 94 2.82 -15.79 -3.35
C GLN A 94 2.59 -14.72 -2.30
N VAL A 95 3.04 -14.93 -1.07
CA VAL A 95 2.99 -13.91 -0.01
C VAL A 95 3.81 -12.67 -0.40
N GLN A 96 5.01 -12.86 -0.95
CA GLN A 96 5.85 -11.76 -1.44
C GLN A 96 5.25 -11.07 -2.66
N GLU A 97 4.69 -11.83 -3.61
CA GLU A 97 4.06 -11.26 -4.80
C GLU A 97 2.82 -10.43 -4.45
N LYS A 98 1.97 -10.91 -3.52
CA LYS A 98 0.85 -10.13 -2.98
C LYS A 98 1.32 -8.81 -2.39
N ALA A 99 2.36 -8.86 -1.56
CA ALA A 99 2.94 -7.68 -0.95
C ALA A 99 3.49 -6.69 -2.00
N ARG A 100 4.15 -7.21 -3.04
CA ARG A 100 4.68 -6.42 -4.14
C ARG A 100 3.58 -5.72 -4.93
N ILE A 101 2.56 -6.44 -5.36
CA ILE A 101 1.41 -5.88 -6.09
C ILE A 101 0.76 -4.77 -5.26
N PHE A 102 0.54 -5.04 -3.98
CA PHE A 102 -0.05 -4.07 -3.07
C PHE A 102 0.84 -2.81 -2.89
N GLU A 103 2.15 -2.99 -2.76
CA GLU A 103 3.13 -1.90 -2.67
C GLU A 103 3.15 -1.05 -3.95
N GLU A 104 3.14 -1.68 -5.12
CA GLU A 104 3.11 -0.99 -6.43
C GLU A 104 1.82 -0.19 -6.61
N TYR A 105 0.68 -0.69 -6.12
CA TYR A 105 -0.59 0.05 -6.16
C TYR A 105 -0.63 1.19 -5.15
N ALA A 106 -0.19 0.96 -3.91
CA ALA A 106 -0.11 2.01 -2.89
C ALA A 106 0.84 3.14 -3.32
N ASN A 107 1.94 2.79 -3.96
CA ASN A 107 2.93 3.72 -4.49
C ASN A 107 2.66 4.12 -5.95
N GLY A 108 1.49 3.80 -6.48
CA GLY A 108 1.05 4.23 -7.81
C GLY A 108 0.79 5.73 -7.93
N ARG A 109 0.15 6.13 -9.04
CA ARG A 109 -0.09 7.55 -9.39
C ARG A 109 -1.14 8.28 -8.53
N VAL A 110 -1.68 7.65 -7.49
CA VAL A 110 -2.71 8.23 -6.59
C VAL A 110 -2.34 9.62 -6.07
N PHE A 111 -1.08 9.82 -5.70
CA PHE A 111 -0.62 11.09 -5.10
C PHE A 111 -0.35 12.19 -6.12
N LYS A 112 -0.18 11.87 -7.42
CA LYS A 112 -0.05 12.91 -8.46
C LYS A 112 -1.36 13.68 -8.67
N PHE A 113 -2.50 13.08 -8.32
CA PHE A 113 -3.81 13.71 -8.42
C PHE A 113 -4.13 14.64 -7.25
N LEU A 114 -3.55 14.38 -6.06
CA LEU A 114 -3.72 15.22 -4.86
C LEU A 114 -2.67 16.35 -4.74
N CYS A 115 -1.60 16.30 -5.54
CA CYS A 115 -0.56 17.34 -5.62
C CYS A 115 -0.62 18.15 -6.92
N LYS A 116 -1.79 18.28 -7.57
CA LYS A 116 -1.97 19.38 -8.52
C LYS A 116 -2.17 20.67 -7.72
N PRO A 117 -1.47 21.77 -8.06
CA PRO A 117 -1.68 23.08 -7.45
C PRO A 117 -3.10 23.58 -7.70
#